data_AF-A0A329KF30-F1
#
_entry.id   AF-A0A329KF30-F1
#
_cell.length_a   1.000
_cell.length_b   1.000
_cell.length_c   1.000
_cell.angle_alpha   90.00
_cell.angle_beta   90.00
_cell.angle_gamma   90.00
#
_symmetry.space_group_name_H-M   'P 1'
#
loop_
_entity.id
_entity.type
_entity.pdbx_description
1 polymer ?
#
loop_
_entity_poly.entity_id
_entity_poly.type
_entity_poly.pdbx_seq_one_letter_code
_entity_poly.pdbx_strand_id
1 'polypeptide(L)'
;MMNPLILEGIGEELEDTLQEQGLGHLCVRKHGTHLIIYSMEEGERTNRARFSLEKKGRLFQLGVANTSGRWEATPYTGTARELLALLVDQFPFVLDEF
;
A
#
# COMPACT_ATOMS: atom_id res chain seq x y z
N MET A 1 -7.59 -18.85 -0.98
CA MET A 1 -7.09 -17.81 -0.06
C MET A 1 -5.57 -17.81 -0.19
N MET A 2 -4.91 -16.64 -0.29
CA MET A 2 -3.44 -16.59 -0.45
C MET A 2 -2.77 -17.03 0.86
N ASN A 3 -1.63 -17.73 0.75
CA ASN A 3 -0.81 -18.08 1.91
C ASN A 3 -0.33 -16.79 2.62
N PRO A 4 -0.52 -16.67 3.95
CA PRO A 4 -0.06 -15.52 4.72
C PRO A 4 1.41 -15.12 4.52
N LEU A 5 2.31 -16.09 4.30
CA LEU A 5 3.74 -15.85 4.05
C LEU A 5 4.00 -15.25 2.68
N ILE A 6 3.19 -15.63 1.67
CA ILE A 6 3.29 -15.03 0.33
C ILE A 6 2.88 -13.57 0.40
N LEU A 7 1.82 -13.26 1.16
CA LEU A 7 1.38 -11.88 1.32
C LEU A 7 2.43 -11.02 2.04
N GLU A 8 3.11 -11.57 3.05
CA GLU A 8 4.24 -10.91 3.72
C GLU A 8 5.39 -10.64 2.75
N GLY A 9 5.81 -11.63 1.96
CA GLY A 9 6.87 -11.44 0.96
C GLY A 9 6.51 -10.40 -0.13
N ILE A 10 5.24 -10.30 -0.52
CA ILE A 10 4.78 -9.21 -1.41
C ILE A 10 4.93 -7.86 -0.71
N GLY A 11 4.64 -7.78 0.60
CA GLY A 11 4.81 -6.56 1.37
C GLY A 11 6.28 -6.10 1.43
N GLU A 12 7.20 -7.04 1.64
CA GLU A 12 8.65 -6.78 1.62
C GLU A 12 9.11 -6.27 0.24
N GLU A 13 8.68 -6.91 -0.86
CA GLU A 13 9.01 -6.46 -2.22
C GLU A 13 8.51 -5.03 -2.51
N LEU A 14 7.33 -4.67 -2.01
CA LEU A 14 6.81 -3.31 -2.14
C LEU A 14 7.64 -2.28 -1.36
N GLU A 15 8.07 -2.62 -0.14
CA GLU A 15 8.89 -1.73 0.69
C GLU A 15 10.27 -1.52 0.07
N ASP A 16 10.90 -2.59 -0.43
CA ASP A 16 12.16 -2.51 -1.17
C ASP A 16 12.02 -1.59 -2.41
N THR A 17 10.93 -1.76 -3.17
CA THR A 17 10.66 -0.93 -4.35
C THR A 17 10.47 0.54 -3.98
N LEU A 18 9.75 0.84 -2.90
CA LEU A 18 9.57 2.21 -2.39
C LEU A 18 10.93 2.82 -2.01
N GLN A 19 11.79 2.06 -1.33
CA GLN A 19 13.12 2.50 -0.97
C GLN A 19 13.99 2.79 -2.20
N GLU A 20 13.98 1.91 -3.20
CA GLU A 20 14.72 2.10 -4.47
C GLU A 20 14.26 3.36 -5.24
N GLN A 21 12.99 3.76 -5.08
CA GLN A 21 12.41 4.96 -5.68
C GLN A 21 12.62 6.24 -4.84
N GLY A 22 13.37 6.18 -3.74
CA GLY A 22 13.63 7.32 -2.86
C GLY A 22 12.52 7.62 -1.87
N LEU A 23 11.51 6.74 -1.74
CA LEU A 23 10.39 6.85 -0.81
C LEU A 23 10.63 6.06 0.48
N GLY A 24 11.87 6.02 0.97
CA GLY A 24 12.28 5.24 2.14
C GLY A 24 11.72 5.71 3.50
N HIS A 25 10.90 6.77 3.51
CA HIS A 25 10.12 7.20 4.68
C HIS A 25 8.81 6.41 4.81
N LEU A 26 8.45 5.61 3.80
CA LEU A 26 7.29 4.74 3.78
C LEU A 26 7.66 3.32 4.18
N CYS A 27 6.77 2.70 4.94
CA CYS A 27 6.86 1.30 5.33
C CYS A 27 5.62 0.55 4.85
N VAL A 28 5.75 -0.77 4.71
CA VAL A 28 4.65 -1.66 4.35
C VAL A 28 4.39 -2.64 5.49
N ARG A 29 3.12 -2.83 5.86
CA ARG A 29 2.74 -3.86 6.81
C ARG A 29 1.56 -4.67 6.33
N LYS A 30 1.58 -5.96 6.64
CA LYS A 30 0.39 -6.82 6.51
C LYS A 30 -0.58 -6.57 7.66
N HIS A 31 -1.86 -6.52 7.33
CA HIS A 31 -2.95 -6.54 8.29
C HIS A 31 -4.11 -7.38 7.75
N GLY A 32 -4.29 -8.59 8.27
CA GLY A 32 -5.27 -9.54 7.72
C GLY A 32 -4.97 -9.87 6.27
N THR A 33 -5.91 -9.54 5.38
CA THR A 33 -5.79 -9.70 3.91
C THR A 33 -5.38 -8.42 3.19
N HIS A 34 -4.80 -7.47 3.93
CA HIS A 34 -4.38 -6.17 3.41
C HIS A 34 -2.86 -5.99 3.53
N LEU A 35 -2.29 -5.30 2.56
CA LEU A 35 -1.00 -4.60 2.72
C LEU A 35 -1.31 -3.12 2.90
N ILE A 36 -0.73 -2.51 3.92
CA ILE A 36 -0.92 -1.09 4.26
C ILE A 36 0.43 -0.40 4.09
N ILE A 37 0.45 0.61 3.22
CA ILE A 37 1.55 1.56 3.08
C ILE A 37 1.29 2.69 4.07
N TYR A 38 2.28 3.02 4.90
CA TYR A 38 2.18 4.04 5.94
C TYR A 38 3.49 4.79 6.12
N SER A 39 3.41 6.00 6.67
CA SER A 39 4.55 6.78 7.16
C SER A 39 4.51 6.89 8.68
N MET A 40 5.60 7.41 9.25
CA MET A 40 5.69 7.79 10.67
C MET A 40 5.76 9.32 10.77
N GLU A 41 4.70 9.96 11.24
CA GLU A 41 4.60 11.41 11.41
C GLU A 41 4.51 11.72 12.91
N GLU A 42 5.42 12.54 13.46
CA GLU A 42 5.45 12.91 14.89
C GLU A 42 5.44 11.71 15.86
N GLY A 43 5.94 10.54 15.42
CA GLY A 43 5.92 9.31 16.21
C GLY A 43 4.63 8.50 16.10
N GLU A 44 3.64 9.00 15.37
CA GLU A 44 2.39 8.32 15.05
C GLU A 44 2.38 7.74 13.64
N ARG A 45 1.54 6.74 13.41
CA ARG A 45 1.41 6.10 12.09
C ARG A 45 0.36 6.83 11.26
N THR A 46 0.76 7.31 10.09
CA THR A 46 -0.16 7.87 9.11
C THR A 46 -0.32 6.89 7.94
N ASN A 47 -1.53 6.33 7.80
CA ASN A 47 -1.83 5.43 6.68
C ASN A 47 -1.87 6.24 5.37
N ARG A 48 -1.30 5.69 4.30
CA ARG A 48 -1.30 6.31 2.96
C ARG A 48 -2.18 5.56 1.99
N ALA A 49 -1.88 4.28 1.79
CA ALA A 49 -2.57 3.42 0.85
C ALA A 49 -2.76 2.01 1.40
N ARG A 50 -3.71 1.28 0.82
CA ARG A 50 -4.05 -0.09 1.20
C ARG A 50 -4.33 -0.94 -0.02
N PHE A 51 -3.65 -2.08 -0.12
CA PHE A 51 -3.90 -3.09 -1.15
C PHE A 51 -4.70 -4.21 -0.50
N SER A 52 -5.97 -4.35 -0.89
CA SER A 52 -6.89 -5.35 -0.34
C SER A 52 -6.94 -6.56 -1.24
N LEU A 53 -6.56 -7.74 -0.73
CA LEU A 53 -6.56 -8.95 -1.53
C LEU A 53 -7.98 -9.35 -1.96
N GLU A 54 -8.18 -9.51 -3.27
CA GLU A 54 -9.43 -9.98 -3.85
C GLU A 54 -9.73 -11.44 -3.50
N LYS A 55 -11.01 -11.83 -3.50
CA LYS A 55 -11.46 -13.19 -3.08
C LYS A 55 -10.76 -14.33 -3.82
N LYS A 56 -10.37 -14.12 -5.09
CA LYS A 56 -9.66 -15.11 -5.92
C LYS A 56 -8.16 -15.21 -5.59
N GLY A 57 -7.62 -14.31 -4.77
CA GLY A 57 -6.27 -14.40 -4.20
C GLY A 57 -5.13 -14.05 -5.17
N ARG A 58 -5.42 -13.36 -6.28
CA ARG A 58 -4.42 -13.03 -7.33
C ARG A 58 -4.23 -11.52 -7.55
N LEU A 59 -5.23 -10.72 -7.22
CA LEU A 59 -5.27 -9.29 -7.46
C LEU A 59 -5.60 -8.57 -6.17
N PHE A 60 -5.23 -7.30 -6.12
CA PHE A 60 -5.52 -6.39 -5.04
C PHE A 60 -6.43 -5.27 -5.54
N GLN A 61 -7.28 -4.75 -4.66
CA GLN A 61 -7.96 -3.47 -4.86
C GLN A 61 -7.20 -2.38 -4.10
N LEU A 62 -6.94 -1.25 -4.76
CA LEU A 62 -6.35 -0.08 -4.15
C LEU A 62 -7.40 0.72 -3.37
N GLY A 63 -7.09 1.03 -2.12
CA GLY A 63 -7.73 2.10 -1.36
C GLY A 63 -6.70 3.11 -0.88
N VAL A 64 -7.11 4.35 -0.68
CA VAL A 64 -6.27 5.44 -0.18
C VAL A 64 -6.84 5.97 1.13
N ALA A 65 -5.98 6.43 2.03
CA ALA A 65 -6.42 7.14 3.20
C ALA A 65 -6.63 8.61 2.85
N ASN A 66 -7.74 9.19 3.29
CA ASN A 66 -7.93 10.63 3.24
C ASN A 66 -7.31 11.32 4.47
N THR A 67 -7.33 12.66 4.49
CA THR A 67 -6.78 13.47 5.59
C THR A 67 -7.42 13.22 6.95
N SER A 68 -8.59 12.57 7.01
CA SER A 68 -9.23 12.14 8.25
C SER A 68 -8.86 10.71 8.70
N GLY A 69 -7.93 10.07 7.99
CA GLY A 69 -7.52 8.69 8.22
C GLY A 69 -8.56 7.64 7.77
N ARG A 70 -9.62 8.05 7.07
CA ARG A 70 -10.65 7.14 6.55
C ARG A 70 -10.21 6.54 5.22
N TRP A 71 -10.58 5.27 5.03
CA TRP A 71 -10.32 4.56 3.78
C TRP A 71 -11.33 4.93 2.70
N GLU A 72 -10.82 5.36 1.55
CA GLU A 72 -11.58 5.56 0.33
C GLU A 72 -11.20 4.49 -0.69
N ALA A 73 -12.19 3.79 -1.22
CA ALA A 73 -11.98 2.78 -2.25
C ALA A 73 -11.75 3.46 -3.60
N THR A 74 -10.80 2.94 -4.37
CA THR A 74 -10.58 3.37 -5.75
C THR A 74 -11.12 2.30 -6.72
N PRO A 75 -11.35 2.64 -7.99
CA PRO A 75 -11.73 1.65 -9.01
C PRO A 75 -10.54 0.79 -9.48
N TYR A 76 -9.33 1.00 -8.94
CA TYR A 76 -8.12 0.34 -9.43
C TYR A 76 -7.95 -1.04 -8.77
N THR A 77 -7.82 -2.04 -9.63
CA THR A 77 -7.52 -3.42 -9.27
C THR A 77 -6.35 -3.91 -10.11
N GLY A 78 -5.41 -4.62 -9.51
CA GLY A 78 -4.22 -5.10 -10.20
C GLY A 78 -3.33 -5.96 -9.31
N THR A 79 -2.17 -6.33 -9.81
CA THR A 79 -1.08 -6.86 -8.99
C THR A 79 -0.54 -5.77 -8.05
N ALA A 80 0.12 -6.18 -6.96
CA ALA A 80 0.73 -5.22 -6.04
C ALA A 80 1.70 -4.26 -6.74
N ARG A 81 2.51 -4.78 -7.68
CA ARG A 81 3.45 -4.00 -8.48
C ARG A 81 2.75 -2.98 -9.40
N GLU A 82 1.69 -3.38 -10.10
CA GLU A 82 0.92 -2.46 -10.95
C GLU A 82 0.27 -1.33 -10.14
N LEU A 83 -0.28 -1.65 -8.96
CA LEU A 83 -0.89 -0.65 -8.10
C LEU A 83 0.14 0.28 -7.46
N LEU A 84 1.33 -0.22 -7.13
CA LEU A 84 2.42 0.61 -6.63
C LEU A 84 2.91 1.58 -7.71
N ALA A 85 3.15 1.08 -8.93
CA ALA A 85 3.52 1.94 -10.06
C ALA A 85 2.45 3.02 -10.31
N LEU A 86 1.17 2.66 -10.25
CA LEU A 86 0.07 3.61 -10.37
C LEU A 86 0.11 4.69 -9.27
N LEU A 87 0.35 4.31 -8.01
CA LEU A 87 0.45 5.27 -6.90
C LEU A 87 1.61 6.24 -7.11
N VAL A 88 2.77 5.73 -7.49
CA VAL A 88 3.99 6.53 -7.67
C VAL A 88 3.84 7.49 -8.86
N ASP A 89 3.30 7.00 -9.98
CA ASP A 89 3.25 7.77 -11.22
C ASP A 89 2.06 8.73 -11.29
N GLN A 90 0.89 8.33 -10.78
CA GLN A 90 -0.36 9.08 -10.96
C GLN A 90 -0.87 9.75 -9.68
N PHE A 91 -0.52 9.20 -8.51
CA PHE A 91 -1.01 9.68 -7.23
C PHE A 91 0.10 9.91 -6.20
N PRO A 92 1.23 10.55 -6.55
CA PRO A 92 2.35 10.71 -5.62
C PRO A 92 1.96 11.47 -4.34
N PHE A 93 0.97 12.38 -4.43
CA PHE A 93 0.40 13.11 -3.29
C PHE A 93 -0.27 12.21 -2.24
N VAL A 94 -0.64 10.97 -2.58
CA VAL A 94 -1.18 9.99 -1.60
C VAL A 94 -0.06 9.45 -0.72
N LEU A 95 1.17 9.43 -1.23
CA LEU A 95 2.33 8.87 -0.55
C LEU A 95 3.06 9.92 0.30
N ASP A 96 2.90 11.20 -0.02
CA ASP A 96 3.60 12.31 0.63
C ASP A 96 3.04 12.67 2.02
N GLU A 97 3.83 13.41 2.79
CA GLU A 97 3.40 14.09 4.02
C GLU A 97 2.43 15.23 3.68
N PHE A 98 1.35 15.37 4.46
CA PHE A 98 0.37 16.45 4.27
C PHE A 98 0.82 17.75 4.93
#